data_AF-A0A4U1D1X5-F1
#
_entry.id   AF-A0A4U1D1X5-F1
#
_cell.length_a   1.000
_cell.length_b   1.000
_cell.length_c   1.000
_cell.angle_alpha   90.00
_cell.angle_beta   90.00
_cell.angle_gamma   90.00
#
_symmetry.space_group_name_H-M   'P 1'
#
loop_
_entity.id
_entity.type
_entity.pdbx_description
1 polymer ?
#
loop_
_entity_poly.entity_id
_entity_poly.type
_entity_poly.pdbx_seq_one_letter_code
_entity_poly.pdbx_strand_id
1 'polypeptide(L)'
;MRRDDMHSMNFIRYSVAYVFIISGTMKILSEELATTFINLGLPYPIYFMYVVALTEIVCGGLILANKKVKTASIPLILIMIAAIILTKVPLLHAGILTFAFQARLDIVMLFLLAILYHKNSFRPFS
;
A
#
# COMPACT_ATOMS: atom_id res chain seq x y z
N MET A 1 25.88 6.97 12.27
CA MET A 1 24.48 6.51 12.17
C MET A 1 24.32 5.30 13.07
N ARG A 2 23.40 5.34 14.03
CA ARG A 2 23.41 4.44 15.19
C ARG A 2 22.87 3.06 14.76
N ARG A 3 23.48 1.97 15.26
CA ARG A 3 23.13 0.59 14.88
C ARG A 3 21.62 0.30 15.11
N ASP A 4 21.02 0.99 16.08
CA ASP A 4 19.60 0.95 16.42
C ASP A 4 18.68 1.44 15.27
N ASP A 5 19.12 2.43 14.49
CA ASP A 5 18.35 3.01 13.37
C ASP A 5 18.16 2.01 12.22
N MET A 6 19.06 1.03 12.12
CA MET A 6 19.09 0.04 11.02
C MET A 6 18.06 -1.06 11.25
N HIS A 7 17.94 -1.52 12.50
CA HIS A 7 17.00 -2.58 12.86
C HIS A 7 15.56 -2.11 12.71
N SER A 8 15.22 -0.91 13.23
CA SER A 8 13.88 -0.33 13.11
C SER A 8 13.42 -0.18 11.65
N MET A 9 14.33 0.15 10.74
CA MET A 9 14.00 0.29 9.31
C MET A 9 13.74 -1.02 8.61
N ASN A 10 14.45 -2.08 8.99
CA ASN A 10 14.19 -3.42 8.45
C ASN A 10 12.83 -3.94 8.92
N PHE A 11 12.45 -3.68 10.18
CA PHE A 11 11.11 -4.01 10.67
C PHE A 11 10.03 -3.28 9.86
N ILE A 12 10.16 -1.97 9.67
CA ILE A 12 9.21 -1.18 8.86
C ILE A 12 9.06 -1.76 7.46
N ARG A 13 10.19 -2.12 6.81
CA ARG A 13 10.18 -2.70 5.47
C ARG A 13 9.44 -4.02 5.41
N TYR A 14 9.74 -4.93 6.33
CA TYR A 14 9.11 -6.23 6.37
C TYR A 14 7.61 -6.11 6.66
N SER A 15 7.22 -5.22 7.58
CA SER A 15 5.81 -4.93 7.83
C SER A 15 5.10 -4.39 6.59
N VAL A 16 5.69 -3.40 5.91
CA VAL A 16 5.10 -2.81 4.71
C VAL A 16 4.98 -3.84 3.59
N ALA A 17 6.06 -4.58 3.31
CA ALA A 17 6.07 -5.60 2.27
C ALA A 17 5.04 -6.71 2.55
N TYR A 18 4.96 -7.19 3.80
CA TYR A 18 3.99 -8.20 4.19
C TYR A 18 2.56 -7.74 3.93
N VAL A 19 2.20 -6.53 4.37
CA VAL A 19 0.84 -5.99 4.17
C VAL A 19 0.48 -5.92 2.68
N PHE A 20 1.38 -5.43 1.82
CA PHE A 20 1.09 -5.31 0.39
C PHE A 20 1.05 -6.65 -0.34
N ILE A 21 1.96 -7.58 -0.03
CA ILE A 21 1.96 -8.91 -0.64
C ILE A 21 0.66 -9.65 -0.28
N ILE A 22 0.26 -9.63 1.00
CA ILE A 22 -0.98 -10.28 1.44
C ILE A 22 -2.20 -9.57 0.86
N SER A 23 -2.24 -8.23 0.87
CA SER A 23 -3.37 -7.48 0.28
C SER A 23 -3.54 -7.77 -1.20
N GLY A 24 -2.47 -7.75 -1.98
CA GLY A 24 -2.51 -8.06 -3.41
C GLY A 24 -2.89 -9.51 -3.68
N THR A 25 -2.38 -10.45 -2.87
CA THR A 25 -2.76 -11.87 -3.00
C THR A 25 -4.24 -12.09 -2.68
N MET A 26 -4.74 -11.44 -1.63
CA MET A 26 -6.16 -11.50 -1.27
C MET A 26 -7.05 -10.93 -2.39
N LYS A 27 -6.63 -9.87 -3.08
CA LYS A 27 -7.38 -9.34 -4.24
C LYS A 27 -7.54 -10.39 -5.35
N ILE A 28 -6.55 -11.25 -5.56
CA ILE A 28 -6.62 -12.31 -6.59
C ILE A 28 -7.51 -13.47 -6.14
N LEU A 29 -7.48 -13.83 -4.85
CA LEU A 29 -8.14 -15.02 -4.32
C LEU A 29 -9.56 -14.77 -3.78
N SER A 30 -9.89 -13.53 -3.42
CA SER A 30 -11.16 -13.20 -2.76
C SER A 30 -12.21 -12.71 -3.76
N GLU A 31 -13.28 -13.50 -3.88
CA GLU A 31 -14.47 -13.12 -4.66
C GLU A 31 -15.21 -11.91 -4.05
N GLU A 32 -15.12 -11.73 -2.72
CA GLU A 32 -15.71 -10.58 -2.02
C GLU A 32 -15.03 -9.26 -2.42
N LEU A 33 -13.70 -9.27 -2.53
CA LEU A 33 -12.95 -8.11 -3.03
C LEU A 33 -13.25 -7.85 -4.51
N ALA A 34 -13.39 -8.90 -5.33
CA ALA A 34 -13.81 -8.74 -6.72
C ALA A 34 -15.19 -8.07 -6.82
N THR A 35 -16.15 -8.49 -6.00
CA THR A 35 -17.48 -7.88 -5.91
C THR A 35 -17.41 -6.43 -5.45
N THR A 36 -16.54 -6.13 -4.48
CA THR A 36 -16.30 -4.76 -4.00
C THR A 36 -15.79 -3.87 -5.15
N PHE A 37 -14.82 -4.35 -5.93
CA PHE A 37 -14.29 -3.61 -7.09
C PHE A 37 -15.35 -3.38 -8.18
N ILE A 38 -16.22 -4.35 -8.42
CA ILE A 38 -17.36 -4.19 -9.34
C ILE A 38 -18.29 -3.06 -8.86
N ASN A 39 -18.55 -3.00 -7.56
CA ASN A 39 -19.39 -1.97 -6.95
C ASN A 39 -18.73 -0.57 -6.89
N LEU A 40 -17.42 -0.45 -7.16
CA LEU A 40 -16.73 0.86 -7.21
C LEU A 40 -17.12 1.69 -8.44
N GLY A 41 -17.83 1.12 -9.42
CA GLY A 41 -18.28 1.86 -10.61
C GLY A 41 -17.15 2.24 -11.58
N LEU A 42 -15.98 1.61 -11.48
CA LEU A 42 -14.86 1.83 -12.38
C LEU A 42 -15.11 1.22 -13.76
N PRO A 43 -14.58 1.80 -14.85
CA PRO A 43 -14.54 1.14 -16.14
C PRO A 43 -13.62 -0.09 -16.03
N TYR A 44 -14.13 -1.27 -16.39
CA TYR A 44 -13.37 -2.54 -16.32
C TYR A 44 -12.80 -2.86 -14.92
N PRO A 45 -13.66 -3.01 -13.89
CA PRO A 45 -13.24 -3.08 -12.48
C PRO A 45 -12.33 -4.27 -12.17
N ILE A 46 -12.57 -5.40 -12.82
CA ILE A 46 -11.79 -6.63 -12.64
C ILE A 46 -10.37 -6.47 -13.19
N TYR A 47 -10.21 -5.83 -14.35
CA TYR A 47 -8.88 -5.55 -14.91
C TYR A 47 -8.08 -4.62 -14.00
N PHE A 48 -8.71 -3.55 -13.49
CA PHE A 48 -8.10 -2.67 -12.50
C PHE A 48 -7.70 -3.41 -11.23
N MET A 49 -8.55 -4.31 -10.72
CA MET A 49 -8.23 -5.11 -9.55
C MET A 49 -6.95 -5.95 -9.75
N TYR A 50 -6.83 -6.65 -10.89
CA TYR A 50 -5.64 -7.45 -11.18
C TYR A 50 -4.38 -6.60 -11.36
N VAL A 51 -4.47 -5.44 -12.02
CA VAL A 51 -3.33 -4.51 -12.17
C VAL A 51 -2.87 -4.01 -10.81
N VAL A 52 -3.80 -3.60 -9.95
CA VAL A 52 -3.49 -3.16 -8.57
C VAL A 52 -2.85 -4.30 -7.79
N ALA A 53 -3.45 -5.50 -7.80
CA ALA A 53 -2.96 -6.66 -7.08
C ALA A 53 -1.53 -7.06 -7.51
N LEU A 54 -1.28 -7.11 -8.82
CA LEU A 54 0.04 -7.42 -9.36
C LEU A 54 1.07 -6.36 -8.97
N THR A 55 0.68 -5.08 -9.03
CA THR A 55 1.56 -3.98 -8.63
C THR A 55 1.93 -4.06 -7.15
N GLU A 56 0.97 -4.38 -6.28
CA GLU A 56 1.21 -4.55 -4.84
C GLU A 56 2.14 -5.72 -4.55
N ILE A 57 1.94 -6.87 -5.19
CA ILE A 57 2.79 -8.06 -4.98
C ILE A 57 4.21 -7.80 -5.49
N VAL A 58 4.36 -7.25 -6.70
CA VAL A 58 5.68 -6.97 -7.29
C VAL A 58 6.41 -5.90 -6.49
N CYS A 59 5.76 -4.79 -6.16
CA CYS A 59 6.39 -3.70 -5.40
C CYS A 59 6.65 -4.11 -3.94
N GLY A 60 5.73 -4.84 -3.31
CA GLY A 60 5.92 -5.41 -1.98
C GLY A 60 7.10 -6.39 -1.95
N GLY A 61 7.24 -7.25 -2.96
CA GLY A 61 8.37 -8.16 -3.13
C GLY A 61 9.70 -7.41 -3.35
N LEU A 62 9.70 -6.31 -4.12
CA LEU A 62 10.87 -5.45 -4.29
C LEU A 62 11.28 -4.76 -2.98
N ILE A 63 10.32 -4.30 -2.18
CA ILE A 63 10.58 -3.74 -0.84
C ILE A 63 11.17 -4.80 0.08
N LEU A 64 10.62 -6.02 0.07
CA LEU A 64 11.11 -7.16 0.85
C LEU A 64 12.55 -7.52 0.48
N ALA A 65 12.84 -7.58 -0.82
CA ALA A 65 14.17 -7.88 -1.36
C ALA A 65 15.15 -6.71 -1.21
N ASN A 66 14.75 -5.57 -0.63
CA ASN A 66 15.57 -4.36 -0.52
C ASN A 66 16.09 -3.86 -1.89
N LYS A 67 15.34 -4.08 -2.97
CA LYS A 67 15.72 -3.67 -4.33
C LYS A 67 14.78 -2.58 -4.84
N LYS A 68 15.33 -1.50 -5.39
CA LYS A 68 14.56 -0.37 -5.98
C LYS A 68 13.42 0.13 -5.09
N VAL A 69 13.62 0.15 -3.77
CA VAL A 69 12.58 0.48 -2.78
C VAL A 69 11.94 1.84 -3.04
N LYS A 70 12.73 2.85 -3.41
CA LYS A 70 12.22 4.18 -3.77
C LYS A 70 11.22 4.12 -4.93
N THR A 71 11.55 3.40 -5.99
CA THR A 71 10.70 3.23 -7.17
C THR A 71 9.47 2.38 -6.85
N ALA A 72 9.60 1.37 -5.99
CA ALA A 72 8.49 0.53 -5.55
C ALA A 72 7.52 1.26 -4.60
N SER A 73 7.98 2.23 -3.81
CA SER A 73 7.12 3.02 -2.93
C SER A 73 6.19 3.97 -3.69
N ILE A 74 6.61 4.53 -4.81
CA ILE A 74 5.80 5.46 -5.62
C ILE A 74 4.45 4.83 -6.05
N PRO A 75 4.41 3.68 -6.75
CA PRO A 75 3.16 3.06 -7.16
C PRO A 75 2.34 2.58 -5.96
N LEU A 76 2.97 2.12 -4.89
CA LEU A 76 2.25 1.73 -3.66
C LEU A 76 1.56 2.94 -3.00
N ILE A 77 2.21 4.10 -2.94
CA ILE A 77 1.60 5.34 -2.43
C ILE A 77 0.40 5.72 -3.30
N LEU A 78 0.55 5.67 -4.63
CA LEU A 78 -0.56 5.97 -5.56
C LEU A 78 -1.75 5.04 -5.34
N ILE A 79 -1.50 3.73 -5.17
CA ILE A 79 -2.57 2.75 -4.90
C ILE A 79 -3.25 3.02 -3.56
N MET A 80 -2.50 3.37 -2.51
CA MET A 80 -3.10 3.73 -1.22
C MET A 80 -3.96 4.99 -1.31
N ILE A 81 -3.52 6.02 -2.03
CA ILE A 81 -4.31 7.23 -2.26
C ILE A 81 -5.59 6.88 -3.03
N ALA A 82 -5.48 6.11 -4.11
CA ALA A 82 -6.63 5.67 -4.90
C ALA A 82 -7.61 4.85 -4.06
N ALA A 83 -7.12 3.94 -3.21
CA ALA A 83 -7.95 3.15 -2.30
C ALA A 83 -8.71 4.04 -1.31
N ILE A 84 -8.06 5.04 -0.71
CA ILE A 84 -8.73 6.00 0.19
C ILE A 84 -9.81 6.78 -0.55
N ILE A 85 -9.52 7.29 -1.76
CA ILE A 85 -10.48 8.06 -2.55
C ILE A 85 -11.69 7.20 -2.93
N LEU A 86 -11.45 6.00 -3.46
CA LEU A 86 -12.52 5.15 -4.00
C LEU A 86 -13.36 4.48 -2.89
N THR A 87 -12.73 4.10 -1.78
CA THR A 87 -13.42 3.32 -0.74
C THR A 87 -13.84 4.16 0.45
N LYS A 88 -13.12 5.22 0.81
CA LYS A 88 -13.35 5.95 2.08
C LYS A 88 -14.05 7.30 1.90
N VAL A 89 -13.88 7.99 0.76
CA VAL A 89 -14.61 9.23 0.48
C VAL A 89 -16.14 9.04 0.48
N PRO A 90 -16.70 7.93 -0.04
CA PRO A 90 -18.15 7.70 0.11
C PRO A 90 -18.60 7.60 1.58
N LEU A 91 -17.76 7.04 2.46
CA LEU A 91 -18.02 6.92 3.90
C LEU A 91 -17.95 8.26 4.64
N LEU A 92 -17.48 9.34 4.03
CA LEU A 92 -17.47 10.66 4.67
C LEU A 92 -18.89 11.11 5.07
N HIS A 93 -19.91 10.66 4.34
CA HIS A 93 -21.32 10.88 4.66
C HIS A 93 -21.75 10.22 5.99
N ALA A 94 -21.05 9.17 6.45
CA ALA A 94 -21.31 8.48 7.72
C ALA A 94 -20.57 9.10 8.91
N GLY A 95 -19.83 10.19 8.71
CA GLY A 95 -19.15 10.96 9.75
C GLY A 95 -17.62 10.79 9.76
N ILE A 96 -16.94 11.85 10.22
CA ILE A 96 -15.46 11.98 10.21
C ILE A 96 -14.81 10.89 11.09
N LEU A 97 -15.43 10.52 12.20
CA LEU A 97 -14.89 9.52 13.13
C LEU A 97 -14.96 8.10 12.54
N THR A 98 -16.05 7.77 11.83
CA THR A 98 -16.23 6.51 11.10
C THR A 98 -15.21 6.40 9.97
N PHE A 99 -15.01 7.48 9.21
CA PHE A 99 -13.98 7.57 8.19
C PHE A 99 -12.58 7.33 8.77
N ALA A 100 -12.21 8.05 9.84
CA ALA A 100 -10.90 7.91 10.47
C ALA A 100 -10.66 6.49 11.00
N PHE A 101 -11.67 5.87 11.59
CA PHE A 101 -11.57 4.50 12.08
C PHE A 101 -11.40 3.50 10.95
N GLN A 102 -12.12 3.67 9.84
CA GLN A 102 -12.05 2.82 8.65
C GLN A 102 -10.76 3.00 7.84
N ALA A 103 -10.20 4.21 7.79
CA ALA A 103 -9.00 4.54 7.02
C ALA A 103 -7.69 4.41 7.82
N ARG A 104 -7.76 4.04 9.11
CA ARG A 104 -6.60 3.99 10.01
C ARG A 104 -5.42 3.19 9.45
N LEU A 105 -5.70 2.03 8.83
CA LEU A 105 -4.67 1.16 8.28
C LEU A 105 -4.04 1.80 7.04
N ASP A 106 -4.86 2.35 6.15
CA ASP A 106 -4.40 3.04 4.95
C ASP A 106 -3.50 4.23 5.30
N ILE A 107 -3.91 5.05 6.28
CA ILE A 107 -3.13 6.22 6.75
C ILE A 107 -1.78 5.77 7.30
N VAL A 108 -1.75 4.76 8.19
CA VAL A 108 -0.51 4.24 8.76
C VAL A 108 0.41 3.71 7.66
N MET A 109 -0.13 2.96 6.69
CA MET A 109 0.65 2.44 5.57
C MET A 109 1.22 3.55 4.69
N LEU A 110 0.48 4.63 4.47
CA LEU A 110 0.92 5.80 3.71
C LEU A 110 2.08 6.52 4.42
N PHE A 111 2.00 6.69 5.75
CA PHE A 111 3.11 7.22 6.54
C PHE A 111 4.35 6.31 6.50
N LEU A 112 4.19 4.99 6.64
CA LEU A 112 5.31 4.05 6.56
C LEU A 112 5.99 4.06 5.19
N LEU A 113 5.21 4.13 4.12
CA LEU A 113 5.72 4.30 2.76
C LEU A 113 6.44 5.64 2.56
N ALA A 114 5.92 6.74 3.12
CA ALA A 114 6.56 8.05 3.05
C ALA A 114 7.92 8.06 3.78
N ILE A 115 7.99 7.45 4.97
CA ILE A 115 9.24 7.27 5.71
C ILE A 115 10.23 6.44 4.88
N LEU A 116 9.76 5.36 4.27
CA LEU A 116 10.58 4.48 3.46
C LEU A 116 11.12 5.20 2.20
N TYR A 117 10.28 6.01 1.57
CA TYR A 117 10.65 6.83 0.41
C TYR A 117 11.70 7.89 0.76
N HIS A 118 11.52 8.60 1.88
CA HIS A 118 12.43 9.67 2.29
C HIS A 118 13.78 9.12 2.77
N LYS A 119 13.79 8.03 3.55
CA LYS A 119 15.03 7.47 4.09
C LYS A 119 15.87 6.71 3.06
N ASN A 120 15.23 6.16 2.02
CA ASN A 120 15.96 5.56 0.89
C ASN A 120 16.56 6.62 -0.07
N SER A 121 16.37 7.93 0.20
CA SER A 121 17.07 9.01 -0.51
C SER A 121 18.55 9.16 -0.09
N PHE A 122 18.98 8.52 1.00
CA PHE A 122 20.33 8.69 1.57
C PHE A 122 21.24 7.45 1.46
N ARG A 123 20.94 6.52 0.55
CA ARG A 123 21.94 5.59 0.06
C ARG A 123 22.07 5.79 -1.44
N PRO A 124 22.85 6.80 -1.88
CA PRO A 124 23.42 6.70 -3.21
C PRO A 124 24.20 5.38 -3.25
N PHE A 125 23.98 4.67 -4.34
CA PHE A 125 24.77 3.57 -4.87
C PHE A 125 26.09 3.31 -4.13
N SER A 126 26.27 2.05 -3.71
CA SER A 126 27.58 1.44 -3.44
C SER A 126 28.65 1.90 -4.43
#